data_AF-A0A847L618-F1
#
_entry.id   AF-A0A847L618-F1
#
_cell.length_a   1.000
_cell.length_b   1.000
_cell.length_c   1.000
_cell.angle_alpha   90.00
_cell.angle_beta   90.00
_cell.angle_gamma   90.00
#
_symmetry.space_group_name_H-M   'P 1'
#
loop_
_entity.id
_entity.type
_entity.pdbx_description
1 polymer ?
#
loop_
_entity_poly.entity_id
_entity_poly.type
_entity_poly.pdbx_seq_one_letter_code
_entity_poly.pdbx_strand_id
1 'polypeptide(L)' 'CVYDEKDSIGKRYRRQDAIGTPFCVTIDHQTLEDNTVTVRYRDSMEQDRIAISDLHKVIDEQVNMKNLFKKIVTE' A
#
# COMPACT_ATOMS: atom_id res chain seq x y z
N CYS A 1 1.67 14.15 -5.07
CA CYS A 1 0.93 13.08 -5.78
C CYS A 1 1.16 13.26 -7.27
N VAL A 2 1.77 12.30 -7.96
CA VAL A 2 2.00 12.37 -9.42
C VAL A 2 0.78 11.77 -10.10
N TYR A 3 0.06 12.58 -10.86
CA TYR A 3 -1.10 12.13 -11.63
C TYR A 3 -0.61 11.57 -12.96
N ASP A 4 -0.83 10.28 -13.20
CA ASP A 4 -0.43 9.59 -14.42
C ASP A 4 -1.66 8.88 -15.02
N GLU A 5 -2.22 9.49 -16.07
CA GLU A 5 -3.36 8.93 -16.83
C GLU A 5 -2.95 7.81 -17.77
N LYS A 6 -1.67 7.74 -18.16
CA LYS A 6 -1.21 6.94 -19.29
C LYS A 6 -0.24 5.85 -18.84
N ASP A 7 -0.79 4.72 -18.42
CA ASP A 7 -0.13 3.40 -18.49
C ASP A 7 -0.94 2.33 -17.72
N SER A 8 -0.69 1.05 -18.01
CA SER A 8 -1.26 -0.07 -17.26
C SER A 8 -0.79 -0.05 -15.79
N ILE A 9 -1.60 -0.58 -14.88
CA ILE A 9 -1.33 -0.56 -13.44
C ILE A 9 0.04 -1.16 -13.07
N GLY A 10 0.45 -2.22 -13.77
CA GLY A 10 1.75 -2.87 -13.56
C GLY A 10 2.95 -1.97 -13.86
N LYS A 11 2.87 -1.09 -14.86
CA LYS A 11 3.93 -0.11 -15.13
C LYS A 11 4.00 0.96 -14.06
N ARG A 12 2.85 1.37 -13.50
CA ARG A 12 2.79 2.33 -12.39
C ARG A 12 3.42 1.75 -11.13
N TYR A 13 3.14 0.49 -10.79
CA TYR A 13 3.80 -0.19 -9.68
C TYR A 13 5.32 -0.21 -9.86
N ARG A 14 5.84 -0.57 -11.04
CA ARG A 14 7.29 -0.54 -11.30
C ARG A 14 7.92 0.84 -11.09
N ARG A 15 7.22 1.91 -11.49
CA ARG A 15 7.70 3.28 -11.23
C ARG A 15 7.72 3.60 -9.75
N GLN A 16 6.67 3.23 -9.01
CA GLN A 16 6.59 3.45 -7.57
C GLN A 16 7.63 2.63 -6.81
N ASP A 17 7.85 1.38 -7.21
CA ASP A 17 8.89 0.51 -6.69
C ASP A 17 10.28 1.12 -6.91
N ALA A 18 10.55 1.68 -8.10
CA ALA A 18 11.81 2.35 -8.43
C ALA A 18 12.05 3.66 -7.66
N ILE A 19 10.98 4.39 -7.31
CA ILE A 19 11.03 5.59 -6.48
C ILE A 19 11.13 5.23 -4.99
N GLY A 20 10.91 3.95 -4.64
CA GLY A 20 11.00 3.45 -3.29
C GLY A 20 9.73 3.63 -2.46
N THR A 21 8.56 3.82 -3.09
CA THR A 21 7.27 3.90 -2.39
C THR A 21 6.96 2.54 -1.73
N PRO A 22 6.88 2.44 -0.39
CA PRO A 22 6.78 1.16 0.31
C PRO A 22 5.41 0.48 0.17
N PHE A 23 4.33 1.27 0.08
CA PHE A 23 2.96 0.78 -0.05
C PHE A 23 2.26 1.47 -1.23
N CYS A 24 1.61 0.69 -2.10
CA CYS A 24 0.80 1.20 -3.19
C CYS A 24 -0.67 0.82 -2.97
N VAL A 25 -1.56 1.80 -2.86
CA VAL A 25 -3.00 1.57 -2.71
C VAL A 25 -3.68 1.72 -4.06
N THR A 26 -4.45 0.71 -4.44
CA THR A 26 -5.20 0.65 -5.69
C THR A 26 -6.69 0.68 -5.40
N ILE A 27 -7.37 1.60 -6.08
CA ILE A 27 -8.83 1.75 -6.08
C ILE A 27 -9.29 1.27 -7.46
N ASP A 28 -10.06 0.19 -7.48
CA ASP A 28 -10.63 -0.39 -8.69
C ASP A 28 -12.13 -0.10 -8.80
N HIS A 29 -12.79 -0.60 -9.85
CA HIS A 29 -14.24 -0.43 -10.01
C HIS A 29 -15.04 -1.21 -8.95
N GLN A 30 -14.49 -2.31 -8.43
CA GLN A 30 -15.14 -3.13 -7.41
C GLN A 30 -15.15 -2.45 -6.04
N THR A 31 -14.20 -1.55 -5.80
CA THR A 31 -14.10 -0.73 -4.58
C THR A 31 -15.39 0.06 -4.32
N LEU A 32 -16.08 0.53 -5.37
CA LEU A 32 -17.35 1.24 -5.20
C LEU A 32 -18.49 0.33 -4.72
N GLU A 33 -18.39 -0.97 -4.96
CA GLU A 33 -19.44 -1.94 -4.60
C GLU A 33 -19.20 -2.53 -3.20
N ASP A 34 -17.95 -2.79 -2.84
CA ASP A 34 -17.60 -3.52 -1.62
C ASP A 34 -16.82 -2.70 -0.57
N ASN A 35 -16.48 -1.44 -0.87
CA ASN A 35 -15.69 -0.55 0.00
C ASN A 35 -14.35 -1.16 0.43
N THR A 36 -13.73 -1.97 -0.43
CA THR A 36 -12.41 -2.54 -0.19
C THR A 36 -11.39 -2.01 -1.20
N VAL A 37 -10.15 -1.87 -0.75
CA VAL A 37 -9.02 -1.43 -1.58
C VAL A 37 -7.93 -2.49 -1.57
N THR A 38 -7.12 -2.50 -2.62
CA THR A 38 -5.96 -3.40 -2.70
C THR A 38 -4.70 -2.63 -2.31
N VAL A 39 -3.98 -3.12 -1.30
CA VAL A 39 -2.68 -2.60 -0.88
C VAL A 39 -1.60 -3.55 -1.36
N ARG A 40 -0.66 -3.02 -2.14
CA ARG A 40 0.53 -3.74 -2.59
C ARG A 40 1.75 -3.34 -1.78
N TYR A 41 2.47 -4.32 -1.26
CA TYR A 41 3.72 -4.15 -0.54
C TYR A 41 4.89 -4.22 -1.51
N ARG A 42 5.79 -3.23 -1.45
CA ARG A 42 6.97 -3.19 -2.31
C ARG A 42 7.92 -4.35 -2.02
N ASP A 43 8.17 -4.61 -0.73
CA ASP A 43 9.24 -5.51 -0.30
C ASP A 43 8.89 -6.99 -0.48
N SER A 44 7.65 -7.39 -0.14
CA SER A 44 7.17 -8.77 -0.34
C SER A 44 6.55 -9.00 -1.72
N MET A 45 6.24 -7.93 -2.46
CA MET A 45 5.45 -7.96 -3.70
C MET A 45 4.02 -8.50 -3.54
N GLU A 46 3.54 -8.70 -2.31
CA GLU A 46 2.19 -9.19 -2.01
C GLU A 46 1.13 -8.12 -2.23
N GLN A 47 -0.11 -8.57 -2.45
CA GLN A 47 -1.28 -7.72 -2.65
C GLN A 47 -2.40 -8.19 -1.72
N ASP A 48 -2.76 -7.34 -0.75
CA ASP A 48 -3.82 -7.59 0.21
C ASP A 48 -5.05 -6.74 -0.13
N ARG A 49 -6.22 -7.37 -0.08
CA ARG A 49 -7.50 -6.67 -0.19
C ARG A 49 -8.06 -6.41 1.20
N ILE A 50 -8.19 -5.15 1.58
CA ILE A 50 -8.65 -4.74 2.91
C ILE A 50 -9.80 -3.75 2.81
N ALA A 51 -10.63 -3.67 3.85
CA ALA A 51 -11.67 -2.64 3.92
C ALA A 51 -11.03 -1.25 4.01
N ILE A 52 -11.64 -0.26 3.35
CA ILE A 52 -11.16 1.14 3.39
C ILE A 52 -11.07 1.66 4.82
N SER A 53 -11.99 1.23 5.69
CA SER A 53 -12.00 1.57 7.11
C SER A 53 -10.73 1.12 7.84
N ASP A 54 -10.13 0.00 7.42
CA ASP A 54 -8.95 -0.58 8.07
C ASP A 54 -7.65 -0.06 7.47
N LEU A 55 -7.69 0.55 6.27
CA LEU A 55 -6.52 1.04 5.56
C LEU A 55 -5.62 1.94 6.41
N HIS A 56 -6.22 2.91 7.12
CA HIS A 56 -5.45 3.82 7.97
C HIS A 56 -4.72 3.07 9.08
N LYS A 57 -5.39 2.10 9.71
CA LYS A 57 -4.83 1.31 10.79
C LYS A 57 -3.68 0.43 10.27
N VAL A 58 -3.87 -0.25 9.15
CA VAL A 58 -2.84 -1.10 8.53
C VAL A 58 -1.60 -0.29 8.18
N ILE A 59 -1.77 0.89 7.55
CA ILE A 59 -0.61 1.73 7.21
C ILE A 59 0.06 2.27 8.48
N ASP A 60 -0.70 2.77 9.47
CA ASP A 60 -0.12 3.27 10.73
C ASP A 60 0.69 2.18 11.43
N GLU A 61 0.17 0.97 11.55
CA GLU A 61 0.88 -0.13 12.21
C GLU A 61 2.25 -0.41 11.58
N GLN A 62 2.37 -0.28 10.26
CA GLN A 62 3.59 -0.55 9.50
C GLN A 62 4.58 0.62 9.49
N VAL A 63 4.11 1.88 9.52
CA VAL A 63 4.98 3.06 9.43
C VAL A 63 5.26 3.72 10.78
N ASN A 64 4.49 3.40 11.82
CA ASN A 64 4.62 4.03 13.12
C ASN A 64 5.95 3.68 13.77
N MET A 65 6.77 4.71 13.98
CA MET A 65 8.11 4.56 14.57
C MET A 65 8.09 3.84 15.92
N LYS A 66 7.05 4.00 16.74
CA LYS A 66 6.94 3.28 18.03
C LYS A 66 6.91 1.77 17.82
N ASN A 67 6.18 1.30 16.81
CA ASN A 67 6.10 -0.12 16.47
C ASN A 67 7.42 -0.60 15.84
N LEU A 68 8.00 0.22 14.96
CA LEU A 68 9.27 -0.10 14.31
C LEU A 68 10.41 -0.25 15.32
N PHE A 69 10.57 0.72 16.23
CA PHE A 69 11.57 0.65 17.30
C PHE A 69 11.29 -0.48 18.28
N LYS A 70 10.03 -0.77 18.60
CA LYS A 70 9.68 -1.92 19.43
C LYS A 70 10.14 -3.23 18.81
N LYS A 71 9.97 -3.40 17.49
CA LYS A 71 10.42 -4.59 16.76
C LYS A 71 11.94 -4.76 16.83
N ILE A 72 12.69 -3.68 16.64
CA ILE A 72 14.16 -3.67 16.68
C ILE A 72 14.71 -3.93 18.10
N VAL A 73 14.02 -3.45 19.14
CA VAL A 73 14.46 -3.61 20.54
C VAL A 73 14.13 -5.00 21.11
N THR A 74 13.22 -5.74 20.47
CA THR A 74 12.80 -7.08 20.92
C THR A 74 13.56 -8.22 20.21
N GLU A 75 14.30 -7.92 19.14
CA GLU A 75 15.33 -8.81 18.54
C GLU A 75 16.69 -8.61 19.21
#